data_AF-A0A6A6GEY9-F1
#
_entry.id   AF-A0A6A6GEY9-F1
#
_cell.length_a   1.000
_cell.length_b   1.000
_cell.length_c   1.000
_cell.angle_alpha   90.00
_cell.angle_beta   90.00
_cell.angle_gamma   90.00
#
_symmetry.space_group_name_H-M   'P 1'
#
loop_
_entity.id
_entity.type
_entity.pdbx_description
1 polymer ?
#
loop_
_entity_poly.entity_id
_entity_poly.type
_entity_poly.pdbx_seq_one_letter_code
_entity_poly.pdbx_strand_id
1 'polypeptide(L)'
;MTRGMCCPQCGKCTSRSRWAGWFCECGFSHTPPHAVIPAPRLRDPWHPVSNLYAQCHDWADSCLETSVQFSHNYRIVTYKIPDLEGCSISHLIANKTINEEPHGPDDMFHALQELDCGLERRRFVTGKEEFMTAFSNNRGMPYKFVAKGESLPFSGSPWPLTTTRSRLNWASRLVLDEQFDQANEFNELLTIGYFDGQNIKYHDDGEKGLGPTVASLSLGFPADMLFRVKSKHWTGMTKGGQFVHKRPLQGTSHYSSRLSAWEKLRSQIGDATPKPDQLKRVATALELQDNVRDRKPWLRLRLSHGDVVVMHGAPLQEYFEHQVDPLGTLRFALTCRTILPGHLSGEEMPEYEVGPDEGGYDGEGIREMR
;
A
#
# COMPACT_ATOMS: atom_id res chain seq x y z
N MET A 1 -8.26 -18.83 -7.63
CA MET A 1 -8.81 -20.04 -6.98
C MET A 1 -7.76 -20.64 -6.05
N THR A 2 -8.09 -20.79 -4.77
CA THR A 2 -7.37 -21.64 -3.81
C THR A 2 -7.45 -23.10 -4.28
N ARG A 3 -6.47 -23.58 -5.06
CA ARG A 3 -6.44 -24.99 -5.44
C ARG A 3 -6.24 -25.83 -4.16
N GLY A 4 -7.29 -26.55 -3.77
CA GLY A 4 -7.25 -27.47 -2.64
C GLY A 4 -6.65 -28.82 -3.02
N MET A 5 -6.34 -29.63 -2.01
CA MET A 5 -5.90 -31.02 -2.17
C MET A 5 -6.68 -31.92 -1.20
N CYS A 6 -7.11 -33.08 -1.68
CA CYS A 6 -7.67 -34.12 -0.82
C CYS A 6 -6.52 -34.77 -0.02
N CYS A 7 -6.63 -34.76 1.31
CA CYS A 7 -5.62 -35.36 2.18
C CYS A 7 -5.58 -36.88 1.95
N PRO A 8 -4.42 -37.47 1.63
CA PRO A 8 -4.32 -38.91 1.38
C PRO A 8 -4.45 -39.75 2.66
N GLN A 9 -4.33 -39.15 3.85
CA GLN A 9 -4.44 -39.88 5.12
C GLN A 9 -5.87 -39.93 5.66
N CYS A 10 -6.62 -38.82 5.62
CA CYS A 10 -7.96 -38.75 6.21
C CYS A 10 -9.09 -38.47 5.22
N GLY A 11 -8.78 -38.25 3.93
CA GLY A 11 -9.77 -37.97 2.88
C GLY A 11 -10.41 -36.57 2.95
N LYS A 12 -10.07 -35.73 3.93
CA LYS A 12 -10.57 -34.35 4.02
C LYS A 12 -9.92 -33.44 2.99
N CYS A 13 -10.68 -32.51 2.43
CA CYS A 13 -10.15 -31.44 1.59
C CYS A 13 -9.37 -30.42 2.42
N THR A 14 -8.17 -30.06 1.96
CA THR A 14 -7.30 -29.03 2.56
C THR A 14 -7.07 -27.90 1.57
N SER A 15 -7.14 -26.65 2.03
CA SER A 15 -6.79 -25.49 1.23
C SER A 15 -5.27 -25.23 1.32
N ARG A 16 -4.69 -24.62 0.28
CA ARG A 16 -3.33 -24.08 0.35
C ARG A 16 -3.36 -22.76 1.11
N SER A 17 -3.54 -22.83 2.43
CA SER A 17 -3.56 -21.66 3.31
C SER A 17 -2.17 -21.11 3.59
N ARG A 18 -1.13 -21.94 3.65
CA ARG A 18 0.25 -21.50 3.91
C ARG A 18 1.06 -21.37 2.63
N TRP A 19 2.01 -20.43 2.61
CA TRP A 19 2.91 -20.22 1.48
C TRP A 19 3.61 -21.52 1.04
N ALA A 20 4.19 -22.22 2.03
CA ALA A 20 4.97 -23.43 1.83
C ALA A 20 4.17 -24.58 1.20
N GLY A 21 2.85 -24.70 1.43
CA GLY A 21 2.10 -25.85 0.93
C GLY A 21 0.79 -26.13 1.65
N TRP A 22 0.44 -27.42 1.71
CA TRP A 22 -0.81 -27.91 2.29
C TRP A 22 -0.52 -28.61 3.62
N PHE A 23 -1.33 -28.27 4.62
CA PHE A 23 -1.20 -28.78 5.98
C PHE A 23 -2.59 -29.22 6.46
N CYS A 24 -2.73 -30.50 6.80
CA CYS A 24 -3.98 -31.09 7.27
C CYS A 24 -3.98 -31.22 8.79
N GLU A 25 -5.16 -31.09 9.41
CA GLU A 25 -5.37 -31.30 10.85
C GLU A 25 -4.98 -32.71 11.33
N CYS A 26 -5.01 -33.72 10.45
CA CYS A 26 -4.59 -35.09 10.79
C CYS A 26 -3.05 -35.28 10.83
N GLY A 27 -2.27 -34.24 10.54
CA GLY A 27 -0.81 -34.27 10.55
C GLY A 27 -0.15 -34.43 9.17
N PHE A 28 -0.93 -34.75 8.12
CA PHE A 28 -0.40 -34.75 6.75
C PHE A 28 0.10 -33.35 6.34
N SER A 29 1.30 -33.29 5.76
CA SER A 29 1.83 -32.08 5.13
C SER A 29 2.38 -32.39 3.73
N HIS A 30 2.28 -31.43 2.84
CA HIS A 30 2.85 -31.49 1.51
C HIS A 30 3.39 -30.12 1.10
N THR A 31 4.71 -30.06 0.96
CA THR A 31 5.44 -28.88 0.50
C THR A 31 5.99 -29.21 -0.89
N PRO A 32 5.37 -28.72 -1.98
CA PRO A 32 5.89 -28.95 -3.31
C PRO A 32 7.27 -28.28 -3.46
N PRO A 33 8.18 -28.81 -4.31
CA PRO A 33 9.41 -28.13 -4.62
C PRO A 33 9.12 -26.72 -5.16
N HIS A 34 9.74 -25.70 -4.58
CA HIS A 34 9.66 -24.33 -5.07
C HIS A 34 10.98 -23.99 -5.79
N ALA A 35 10.91 -23.81 -7.10
CA ALA A 35 12.05 -23.30 -7.86
C ALA A 35 12.13 -21.78 -7.63
N VAL A 36 13.21 -21.34 -7.00
CA VAL A 36 13.48 -19.90 -6.79
C VAL A 36 13.55 -19.20 -8.14
N ILE A 37 12.80 -18.12 -8.28
CA ILE A 37 12.86 -17.22 -9.43
C ILE A 37 14.08 -16.32 -9.21
N PRO A 38 15.10 -16.38 -10.08
CA PRO A 38 16.28 -15.55 -9.92
C PRO A 38 15.99 -14.11 -10.37
N ALA A 39 16.56 -13.13 -9.67
CA ALA A 39 16.33 -11.70 -9.94
C ALA A 39 16.55 -11.25 -11.40
N PRO A 40 17.51 -11.80 -12.18
CA PRO A 40 17.63 -11.49 -13.60
C PRO A 40 16.38 -11.77 -14.45
N ARG A 41 15.47 -12.65 -14.00
CA ARG A 41 14.17 -12.90 -14.68
C ARG A 41 13.16 -11.78 -14.50
N LEU A 42 13.38 -10.89 -13.54
CA LEU A 42 12.50 -9.75 -13.26
C LEU A 42 12.76 -8.57 -14.20
N ARG A 43 13.90 -8.59 -14.92
CA ARG A 43 14.33 -7.50 -15.79
C ARG A 43 13.42 -7.40 -17.01
N ASP A 44 12.83 -6.24 -17.22
CA ASP A 44 12.06 -5.94 -18.42
C ASP A 44 13.03 -5.80 -19.61
N PRO A 45 12.92 -6.64 -20.67
CA PRO A 45 13.79 -6.54 -21.84
C PRO A 45 13.70 -5.19 -22.57
N TRP A 46 12.57 -4.50 -22.46
CA TRP A 46 12.33 -3.20 -23.10
C TRP A 46 12.77 -2.03 -22.22
N HIS A 47 12.91 -2.27 -20.91
CA HIS A 47 13.32 -1.29 -19.91
C HIS A 47 14.44 -1.85 -19.03
N PRO A 48 15.63 -2.13 -19.61
CA PRO A 48 16.71 -2.78 -18.90
C PRO A 48 17.24 -1.88 -17.78
N VAL A 49 17.46 -2.48 -16.61
CA VAL A 49 18.10 -1.82 -15.48
C VAL A 49 19.59 -1.65 -15.75
N SER A 50 20.10 -0.44 -15.51
CA SER A 50 21.52 -0.10 -15.60
C SER A 50 21.95 0.64 -14.33
N ASN A 51 23.22 1.00 -14.22
CA ASN A 51 23.70 1.83 -13.10
C ASN A 51 23.31 3.32 -13.25
N LEU A 52 22.69 3.71 -14.38
CA LEU A 52 22.13 5.04 -14.56
C LEU A 52 20.75 5.13 -13.92
N TYR A 53 20.26 6.35 -13.68
CA TYR A 53 18.89 6.56 -13.22
C TYR A 53 17.88 5.91 -14.17
N ALA A 54 17.09 4.98 -13.64
CA ALA A 54 16.05 4.28 -14.37
C ALA A 54 15.00 5.27 -14.94
N GLN A 55 14.35 4.88 -16.03
CA GLN A 55 13.30 5.69 -16.65
C GLN A 55 12.01 5.60 -15.83
N CYS A 56 11.29 6.71 -15.75
CA CYS A 56 9.95 6.75 -15.17
C CYS A 56 8.92 6.38 -16.24
N HIS A 57 8.05 5.43 -15.92
CA HIS A 57 6.95 4.97 -16.79
C HIS A 57 5.57 5.28 -16.19
N ASP A 58 5.56 6.16 -15.20
CA ASP A 58 4.36 6.64 -14.56
C ASP A 58 3.55 7.51 -15.52
N TRP A 59 2.27 7.63 -15.23
CA TRP A 59 1.37 8.55 -15.90
C TRP A 59 0.61 9.34 -14.85
N ALA A 60 0.53 10.67 -15.02
CA ALA A 60 -0.19 11.55 -14.11
C ALA A 60 -1.17 12.43 -14.90
N ASP A 61 -2.35 12.63 -14.33
CA ASP A 61 -3.33 13.58 -14.82
C ASP A 61 -2.85 15.01 -14.60
N SER A 62 -3.28 15.95 -15.45
CA SER A 62 -2.89 17.36 -15.34
C SER A 62 -3.40 18.05 -14.08
N CYS A 63 -4.29 17.41 -13.31
CA CYS A 63 -4.70 17.89 -11.98
C CYS A 63 -3.64 17.66 -10.89
N LEU A 64 -2.55 16.94 -11.19
CA LEU A 64 -1.45 16.69 -10.25
C LEU A 64 -0.25 17.57 -10.58
N GLU A 65 0.38 18.12 -9.54
CA GLU A 65 1.69 18.74 -9.64
C GLU A 65 2.77 17.67 -9.58
N THR A 66 3.69 17.66 -10.54
CA THR A 66 4.77 16.66 -10.62
C THR A 66 6.12 17.34 -10.47
N SER A 67 6.98 16.77 -9.63
CA SER A 67 8.37 17.18 -9.48
C SER A 67 9.29 15.96 -9.54
N VAL A 68 10.54 16.17 -10.00
CA VAL A 68 11.53 15.11 -10.14
C VAL A 68 12.81 15.52 -9.43
N GLN A 69 13.36 14.59 -8.65
CA GLN A 69 14.64 14.72 -7.98
C GLN A 69 15.47 13.45 -8.20
N PHE A 70 16.77 13.56 -8.01
CA PHE A 70 17.70 12.45 -8.15
C PHE A 70 18.57 12.37 -6.91
N SER A 71 18.56 11.23 -6.24
CA SER A 71 19.26 11.05 -4.97
C SER A 71 19.50 9.57 -4.73
N HIS A 72 20.68 9.20 -4.24
CA HIS A 72 21.01 7.82 -3.86
C HIS A 72 20.65 6.78 -4.95
N ASN A 73 21.04 7.04 -6.20
CA ASN A 73 20.72 6.22 -7.38
C ASN A 73 19.22 6.08 -7.72
N TYR A 74 18.31 6.65 -6.91
CA TYR A 74 16.90 6.72 -7.20
C TYR A 74 16.58 7.91 -8.11
N ARG A 75 15.71 7.69 -9.10
CA ARG A 75 14.89 8.77 -9.65
C ARG A 75 13.66 8.89 -8.77
N ILE A 76 13.49 10.04 -8.12
CA ILE A 76 12.36 10.30 -7.21
C ILE A 76 11.37 11.19 -7.95
N VAL A 77 10.17 10.70 -8.19
CA VAL A 77 9.08 11.47 -8.79
C VAL A 77 8.01 11.69 -7.74
N THR A 78 7.71 12.95 -7.44
CA THR A 78 6.73 13.31 -6.42
C THR A 78 5.52 13.99 -7.05
N TYR A 79 4.34 13.44 -6.76
CA TYR A 79 3.04 13.90 -7.18
C TYR A 79 2.30 14.56 -6.02
N LYS A 80 1.93 15.83 -6.16
CA LYS A 80 1.15 16.58 -5.18
C LYS A 80 -0.25 16.86 -5.73
N ILE A 81 -1.23 16.91 -4.82
CA ILE A 81 -2.60 17.31 -5.13
C ILE A 81 -2.75 18.76 -4.65
N PRO A 82 -2.84 19.78 -5.53
CA PRO A 82 -2.82 21.19 -5.12
C PRO A 82 -3.90 21.55 -4.09
N ASP A 83 -5.06 20.89 -4.18
CA ASP A 83 -6.19 21.12 -3.27
C ASP A 83 -6.06 20.44 -1.90
N LEU A 84 -5.05 19.58 -1.71
CA LEU A 84 -4.77 18.85 -0.47
C LEU A 84 -3.36 19.18 0.02
N GLU A 85 -3.25 20.25 0.81
CA GLU A 85 -1.99 20.67 1.41
C GLU A 85 -1.35 19.54 2.25
N GLY A 86 -0.03 19.41 2.17
CA GLY A 86 0.73 18.36 2.85
C GLY A 86 0.52 16.95 2.30
N CYS A 87 -0.22 16.77 1.19
CA CYS A 87 -0.39 15.46 0.57
C CYS A 87 0.55 15.24 -0.61
N SER A 88 1.25 14.10 -0.60
CA SER A 88 2.14 13.72 -1.69
C SER A 88 2.23 12.21 -1.88
N ILE A 89 2.48 11.79 -3.11
CA ILE A 89 2.89 10.42 -3.47
C ILE A 89 4.27 10.52 -4.12
N SER A 90 5.29 9.99 -3.48
CA SER A 90 6.66 9.93 -3.99
C SER A 90 6.98 8.52 -4.47
N HIS A 91 7.39 8.38 -5.72
CA HIS A 91 7.85 7.15 -6.33
C HIS A 91 9.37 7.21 -6.51
N LEU A 92 10.10 6.41 -5.74
CA LEU A 92 11.54 6.23 -5.83
C LEU A 92 11.80 5.03 -6.74
N ILE A 93 12.25 5.30 -7.97
CA ILE A 93 12.46 4.29 -9.01
C ILE A 93 13.90 3.78 -8.94
N ALA A 94 14.04 2.48 -8.69
CA ALA A 94 15.31 1.82 -8.46
C ALA A 94 16.07 1.57 -9.76
N ASN A 95 17.40 1.57 -9.65
CA ASN A 95 18.30 1.17 -10.71
C ASN A 95 19.08 -0.10 -10.32
N LYS A 96 20.06 -0.48 -11.15
CA LYS A 96 20.86 -1.69 -10.91
C LYS A 96 21.70 -1.60 -9.64
N THR A 97 22.29 -0.43 -9.35
CA THR A 97 23.09 -0.20 -8.13
C THR A 97 22.29 -0.46 -6.87
N ILE A 98 21.02 -0.03 -6.85
CA ILE A 98 20.10 -0.26 -5.74
C ILE A 98 19.74 -1.74 -5.66
N ASN A 99 19.37 -2.36 -6.77
CA ASN A 99 18.88 -3.74 -6.78
C ASN A 99 19.96 -4.75 -6.36
N GLU A 100 21.20 -4.57 -6.82
CA GLU A 100 22.32 -5.49 -6.62
C GLU A 100 23.18 -5.15 -5.37
N GLU A 101 22.80 -4.16 -4.55
CA GLU A 101 23.54 -3.89 -3.32
C GLU A 101 23.46 -5.09 -2.34
N PRO A 102 24.48 -5.32 -1.49
CA PRO A 102 24.42 -6.37 -0.48
C PRO A 102 23.20 -6.20 0.44
N HIS A 103 22.43 -7.27 0.64
CA HIS A 103 21.15 -7.22 1.36
C HIS A 103 20.10 -6.27 0.73
N GLY A 104 20.27 -5.99 -0.56
CA GLY A 104 19.37 -5.19 -1.38
C GLY A 104 18.16 -5.97 -1.92
N PRO A 105 17.36 -5.33 -2.79
CA PRO A 105 16.18 -5.92 -3.42
C PRO A 105 16.37 -7.31 -4.03
N ASP A 106 17.48 -7.58 -4.73
CA ASP A 106 17.74 -8.88 -5.34
C ASP A 106 17.87 -9.98 -4.26
N ASP A 107 18.66 -9.72 -3.21
CA ASP A 107 18.85 -10.63 -2.08
C ASP A 107 17.56 -10.80 -1.27
N MET A 108 16.81 -9.72 -1.05
CA MET A 108 15.54 -9.75 -0.33
C MET A 108 14.50 -10.58 -1.09
N PHE A 109 14.42 -10.45 -2.41
CA PHE A 109 13.51 -11.24 -3.24
C PHE A 109 13.88 -12.72 -3.24
N HIS A 110 15.17 -13.05 -3.27
CA HIS A 110 15.63 -14.42 -3.10
C HIS A 110 15.21 -14.98 -1.73
N ALA A 111 15.52 -14.25 -0.66
CA ALA A 111 15.24 -14.68 0.71
C ALA A 111 13.74 -14.85 1.00
N LEU A 112 12.86 -13.98 0.46
CA LEU A 112 11.40 -14.11 0.63
C LEU A 112 10.81 -15.37 -0.02
N GLN A 113 11.52 -15.98 -0.97
CA GLN A 113 11.11 -17.24 -1.62
C GLN A 113 11.54 -18.47 -0.82
N GLU A 114 12.67 -18.38 -0.10
CA GLU A 114 13.28 -19.51 0.61
C GLU A 114 12.95 -19.55 2.10
N LEU A 115 12.95 -18.39 2.76
CA LEU A 115 12.72 -18.29 4.20
C LEU A 115 11.23 -18.37 4.51
N ASP A 116 10.89 -18.99 5.64
CA ASP A 116 9.53 -18.92 6.17
C ASP A 116 9.28 -17.53 6.75
N CYS A 117 8.61 -16.70 5.96
CA CYS A 117 8.21 -15.34 6.36
C CYS A 117 6.85 -15.30 7.06
N GLY A 118 6.22 -16.45 7.32
CA GLY A 118 4.90 -16.54 7.96
C GLY A 118 3.75 -16.12 7.03
N LEU A 119 3.95 -16.22 5.72
CA LEU A 119 2.96 -15.86 4.71
C LEU A 119 1.82 -16.89 4.65
N GLU A 120 0.59 -16.42 4.85
CA GLU A 120 -0.61 -17.25 4.82
C GLU A 120 -1.80 -16.53 4.18
N ARG A 121 -2.76 -17.29 3.67
CA ARG A 121 -4.06 -16.77 3.25
C ARG A 121 -4.88 -16.60 4.50
N ARG A 122 -5.15 -15.34 4.85
CA ARG A 122 -5.99 -15.01 6.00
C ARG A 122 -7.47 -15.24 5.72
N ARG A 123 -8.21 -15.53 6.77
CA ARG A 123 -9.66 -15.70 6.69
C ARG A 123 -10.37 -14.36 6.71
N PHE A 124 -11.30 -14.14 5.80
CA PHE A 124 -12.13 -12.94 5.87
C PHE A 124 -12.99 -12.95 7.13
N VAL A 125 -12.98 -11.84 7.88
CA VAL A 125 -13.86 -11.66 9.06
C VAL A 125 -15.32 -11.51 8.61
N THR A 126 -15.53 -10.92 7.43
CA THR A 126 -16.85 -10.68 6.83
C THR A 126 -16.77 -10.88 5.32
N GLY A 127 -17.60 -11.75 4.75
CA GLY A 127 -17.66 -12.00 3.31
C GLY A 127 -18.27 -13.35 2.96
N LYS A 128 -18.58 -13.56 1.68
CA LYS A 128 -18.96 -14.89 1.15
C LYS A 128 -17.74 -15.81 0.94
N GLU A 129 -16.55 -15.22 0.81
CA GLU A 129 -15.30 -15.95 0.62
C GLU A 129 -14.66 -16.24 1.98
N GLU A 130 -14.12 -17.44 2.14
CA GLU A 130 -13.51 -17.88 3.41
C GLU A 130 -12.08 -17.34 3.58
N PHE A 131 -11.32 -17.17 2.48
CA PHE A 131 -9.90 -16.81 2.53
C PHE A 131 -9.54 -15.72 1.52
N MET A 132 -8.56 -14.89 1.86
CA MET A 132 -7.89 -13.99 0.94
C MET A 132 -7.28 -14.74 -0.25
N THR A 133 -7.25 -14.08 -1.40
CA THR A 133 -6.59 -14.62 -2.58
C THR A 133 -5.06 -14.53 -2.47
N ALA A 134 -4.51 -13.42 -1.97
CA ALA A 134 -3.07 -13.29 -1.74
C ALA A 134 -2.65 -13.92 -0.41
N PHE A 135 -1.34 -14.19 -0.26
CA PHE A 135 -0.75 -14.56 1.02
C PHE A 135 -0.27 -13.30 1.72
N SER A 136 -0.45 -13.20 3.03
CA SER A 136 0.00 -12.06 3.80
C SER A 136 0.54 -12.44 5.17
N ASN A 137 1.30 -11.52 5.76
CA ASN A 137 1.78 -11.57 7.14
C ASN A 137 1.90 -10.14 7.67
N ASN A 138 1.69 -9.94 8.97
CA ASN A 138 1.92 -8.64 9.62
C ASN A 138 2.98 -8.79 10.70
N ARG A 139 3.82 -7.77 10.81
CA ARG A 139 4.82 -7.62 11.85
C ARG A 139 4.65 -6.33 12.64
N GLY A 140 4.96 -6.37 13.93
CA GLY A 140 4.87 -5.23 14.83
C GLY A 140 3.47 -5.01 15.35
N MET A 141 2.99 -3.76 15.31
CA MET A 141 1.67 -3.42 15.82
C MET A 141 0.56 -4.11 15.02
N PRO A 142 -0.46 -4.68 15.69
CA PRO A 142 -1.62 -5.25 15.03
C PRO A 142 -2.35 -4.22 14.17
N TYR A 143 -2.65 -4.60 12.93
CA TYR A 143 -3.35 -3.79 11.95
C TYR A 143 -4.63 -4.49 11.50
N LYS A 144 -5.75 -3.76 11.43
CA LYS A 144 -7.11 -4.31 11.21
C LYS A 144 -7.38 -4.66 9.74
N PHE A 145 -6.36 -5.14 9.02
CA PHE A 145 -6.49 -5.54 7.63
C PHE A 145 -7.46 -6.70 7.48
N VAL A 146 -7.24 -7.79 8.22
CA VAL A 146 -8.13 -8.96 8.28
C VAL A 146 -7.68 -9.80 9.50
N ALA A 147 -8.55 -9.98 10.50
CA ALA A 147 -8.42 -10.85 11.69
C ALA A 147 -7.64 -10.32 12.94
N LYS A 148 -8.12 -10.74 14.13
CA LYS A 148 -7.65 -10.37 15.48
C LYS A 148 -6.40 -11.18 15.83
N GLY A 149 -5.35 -10.55 16.37
CA GLY A 149 -4.21 -11.25 17.00
C GLY A 149 -3.16 -11.88 16.08
N GLU A 150 -3.12 -11.55 14.79
CA GLU A 150 -2.25 -12.19 13.79
C GLU A 150 -0.96 -11.42 13.43
N SER A 151 -0.52 -10.49 14.30
CA SER A 151 0.75 -9.78 14.11
C SER A 151 1.87 -10.48 14.88
N LEU A 152 3.00 -10.71 14.22
CA LEU A 152 4.20 -11.29 14.86
C LEU A 152 5.22 -10.19 15.22
N PRO A 153 6.08 -10.39 16.23
CA PRO A 153 7.08 -9.37 16.58
C PRO A 153 8.10 -9.16 15.45
N PHE A 154 8.69 -7.96 15.40
CA PHE A 154 9.87 -7.70 14.56
C PHE A 154 11.09 -8.50 15.05
N SER A 155 11.25 -8.64 16.37
CA SER A 155 12.31 -9.47 16.95
C SER A 155 12.19 -10.92 16.49
N GLY A 156 13.30 -11.49 16.03
CA GLY A 156 13.36 -12.84 15.46
C GLY A 156 12.71 -12.99 14.07
N SER A 157 12.24 -11.91 13.44
CA SER A 157 11.74 -11.96 12.07
C SER A 157 12.86 -12.24 11.06
N PRO A 158 12.55 -12.87 9.91
CA PRO A 158 13.47 -12.96 8.80
C PRO A 158 14.00 -11.58 8.40
N TRP A 159 15.31 -11.51 8.12
CA TRP A 159 16.01 -10.26 7.83
C TRP A 159 15.38 -9.41 6.71
N PRO A 160 14.74 -9.95 5.64
CA PRO A 160 14.14 -9.10 4.62
C PRO A 160 13.00 -8.23 5.19
N LEU A 161 12.32 -8.69 6.23
CA LEU A 161 11.22 -7.94 6.86
C LEU A 161 11.74 -6.76 7.67
N THR A 162 12.75 -6.99 8.51
CA THR A 162 13.36 -5.92 9.33
C THR A 162 14.14 -4.93 8.48
N THR A 163 14.91 -5.40 7.49
CA THR A 163 15.59 -4.53 6.53
C THR A 163 14.61 -3.68 5.72
N THR A 164 13.43 -4.21 5.38
CA THR A 164 12.40 -3.41 4.70
C THR A 164 11.91 -2.26 5.56
N ARG A 165 11.59 -2.51 6.84
CA ARG A 165 11.17 -1.45 7.78
C ARG A 165 12.20 -0.32 7.81
N SER A 166 13.48 -0.68 7.93
CA SER A 166 14.58 0.29 7.98
C SER A 166 14.76 1.08 6.68
N ARG A 167 14.72 0.40 5.55
CA ARG A 167 14.78 1.04 4.22
C ARG A 167 13.60 1.99 3.99
N LEU A 168 12.40 1.64 4.43
CA LEU A 168 11.22 2.48 4.26
C LEU A 168 11.21 3.68 5.22
N ASN A 169 11.69 3.52 6.46
CA ASN A 169 11.92 4.64 7.37
C ASN A 169 12.91 5.64 6.77
N TRP A 170 14.05 5.16 6.24
CA TRP A 170 15.01 5.99 5.53
C TRP A 170 14.41 6.70 4.31
N ALA A 171 13.72 5.96 3.44
CA ALA A 171 13.13 6.53 2.22
C ALA A 171 12.08 7.61 2.56
N SER A 172 11.33 7.42 3.65
CA SER A 172 10.35 8.39 4.12
C SER A 172 11.03 9.66 4.64
N ARG A 173 12.10 9.54 5.44
CA ARG A 173 12.94 10.70 5.82
C ARG A 173 13.51 11.43 4.61
N LEU A 174 14.00 10.68 3.61
CA LEU A 174 14.61 11.25 2.41
C LEU A 174 13.64 12.16 1.63
N VAL A 175 12.36 11.81 1.55
CA VAL A 175 11.37 12.54 0.72
C VAL A 175 10.44 13.45 1.51
N LEU A 176 10.33 13.28 2.82
CA LEU A 176 9.46 14.07 3.69
C LEU A 176 10.21 15.03 4.61
N ASP A 177 11.52 14.83 4.78
CA ASP A 177 12.40 15.64 5.63
C ASP A 177 11.83 15.73 7.06
N GLU A 178 11.71 16.93 7.63
CA GLU A 178 11.19 17.17 8.98
C GLU A 178 9.73 16.68 9.20
N GLN A 179 8.97 16.38 8.14
CA GLN A 179 7.61 15.84 8.26
C GLN A 179 7.59 14.35 8.67
N PHE A 180 8.73 13.67 8.68
CA PHE A 180 8.86 12.29 9.12
C PHE A 180 10.04 12.12 10.08
N ASP A 181 9.77 12.31 11.37
CA ASP A 181 10.73 12.16 12.45
C ASP A 181 10.69 10.76 13.10
N GLN A 182 11.51 10.57 14.13
CA GLN A 182 11.58 9.31 14.88
C GLN A 182 10.24 8.91 15.52
N ALA A 183 9.41 9.88 15.93
CA ALA A 183 8.11 9.60 16.54
C ALA A 183 7.09 9.07 15.51
N ASN A 184 7.33 9.33 14.23
CA ASN A 184 6.51 8.87 13.11
C ASN A 184 7.04 7.60 12.45
N GLU A 185 8.17 7.05 12.90
CA GLU A 185 8.73 5.81 12.35
C GLU A 185 7.72 4.67 12.36
N PHE A 186 7.84 3.81 11.35
CA PHE A 186 6.90 2.73 11.16
C PHE A 186 7.00 1.72 12.29
N ASN A 187 5.86 1.29 12.81
CA ASN A 187 5.74 0.26 13.84
C ASN A 187 4.91 -0.93 13.37
N GLU A 188 4.48 -0.94 12.11
CA GLU A 188 3.76 -2.02 11.46
C GLU A 188 4.36 -2.30 10.07
N LEU A 189 4.39 -3.57 9.69
CA LEU A 189 4.76 -4.02 8.36
C LEU A 189 3.79 -5.12 7.90
N LEU A 190 3.06 -4.85 6.82
CA LEU A 190 2.26 -5.81 6.09
C LEU A 190 3.04 -6.31 4.88
N THR A 191 3.33 -7.60 4.85
CA THR A 191 3.89 -8.28 3.67
C THR A 191 2.78 -8.98 2.92
N ILE A 192 2.69 -8.80 1.60
CA ILE A 192 1.76 -9.50 0.72
C ILE A 192 2.51 -10.15 -0.43
N GLY A 193 2.35 -11.46 -0.59
CA GLY A 193 2.83 -12.24 -1.73
C GLY A 193 1.72 -12.50 -2.75
N TYR A 194 1.96 -12.09 -3.99
CA TYR A 194 1.09 -12.29 -5.15
C TYR A 194 1.67 -13.34 -6.07
N PHE A 195 0.84 -14.33 -6.42
CA PHE A 195 1.07 -15.20 -7.57
C PHE A 195 0.33 -14.70 -8.81
N ASP A 196 0.59 -15.33 -9.95
CA ASP A 196 -0.09 -15.07 -11.22
C ASP A 196 -1.62 -15.01 -11.07
N GLY A 197 -2.21 -13.98 -11.69
CA GLY A 197 -3.64 -13.68 -11.66
C GLY A 197 -4.19 -13.11 -10.34
N GLN A 198 -3.35 -12.89 -9.33
CA GLN A 198 -3.76 -12.27 -8.07
C GLN A 198 -3.60 -10.74 -8.13
N ASN A 199 -4.56 -9.99 -7.59
CA ASN A 199 -4.53 -8.53 -7.52
C ASN A 199 -5.19 -8.04 -6.23
N ILE A 200 -5.00 -6.76 -5.91
CA ILE A 200 -5.84 -6.05 -4.93
C ILE A 200 -6.62 -4.98 -5.70
N LYS A 201 -7.94 -5.03 -5.56
CA LYS A 201 -8.86 -4.04 -6.15
C LYS A 201 -8.76 -2.70 -5.43
N TYR A 202 -9.46 -1.70 -5.95
CA TYR A 202 -9.50 -0.37 -5.35
C TYR A 202 -9.84 -0.43 -3.86
N HIS A 203 -8.92 0.06 -3.05
CA HIS A 203 -9.02 0.19 -1.60
C HIS A 203 -8.26 1.45 -1.16
N ASP A 204 -8.31 1.78 0.11
CA ASP A 204 -7.46 2.80 0.71
C ASP A 204 -6.80 2.22 1.95
N ASP A 205 -5.61 2.74 2.27
CA ASP A 205 -4.89 2.35 3.48
C ASP A 205 -5.35 3.18 4.69
N GLY A 206 -6.30 4.13 4.54
CA GLY A 206 -6.68 5.08 5.57
C GLY A 206 -7.67 4.56 6.60
N GLU A 207 -7.22 3.69 7.48
CA GLU A 207 -7.98 3.33 8.67
C GLU A 207 -7.86 4.39 9.76
N LYS A 208 -8.93 4.54 10.55
CA LYS A 208 -8.89 5.39 11.75
C LYS A 208 -7.72 4.94 12.61
N GLY A 209 -6.86 5.84 13.06
CA GLY A 209 -5.75 5.53 13.96
C GLY A 209 -4.45 5.08 13.30
N LEU A 210 -4.34 5.23 11.99
CA LEU A 210 -3.06 5.21 11.29
C LEU A 210 -2.46 6.61 11.20
N GLY A 211 -1.13 6.66 11.20
CA GLY A 211 -0.35 7.85 10.90
C GLY A 211 -0.53 8.30 9.45
N PRO A 212 -0.07 9.52 9.11
CA PRO A 212 -0.29 10.11 7.79
C PRO A 212 0.57 9.50 6.68
N THR A 213 1.58 8.69 7.04
CA THR A 213 2.55 8.13 6.10
C THR A 213 2.35 6.64 5.93
N VAL A 214 2.34 6.18 4.68
CA VAL A 214 2.39 4.78 4.28
C VAL A 214 3.53 4.65 3.28
N ALA A 215 4.44 3.71 3.49
CA ALA A 215 5.52 3.44 2.55
C ALA A 215 5.49 1.98 2.12
N SER A 216 5.87 1.68 0.88
CA SER A 216 5.90 0.31 0.38
C SER A 216 7.09 0.04 -0.52
N LEU A 217 7.71 -1.14 -0.35
CA LEU A 217 8.75 -1.68 -1.22
C LEU A 217 8.16 -2.74 -2.17
N SER A 218 8.49 -2.64 -3.45
CA SER A 218 8.08 -3.60 -4.49
C SER A 218 9.21 -4.57 -4.84
N LEU A 219 8.98 -5.88 -4.64
CA LEU A 219 9.95 -6.92 -5.01
C LEU A 219 9.32 -7.94 -5.97
N GLY A 220 10.08 -8.44 -6.95
CA GLY A 220 9.56 -9.35 -7.97
C GLY A 220 9.10 -8.66 -9.25
N PHE A 221 8.14 -9.28 -9.95
CA PHE A 221 7.68 -8.80 -11.25
C PHE A 221 6.98 -7.44 -11.16
N PRO A 222 7.03 -6.62 -12.25
CA PRO A 222 6.40 -5.30 -12.26
C PRO A 222 4.89 -5.33 -12.01
N ALA A 223 4.34 -4.19 -11.59
CA ALA A 223 2.90 -3.98 -11.42
C ALA A 223 2.51 -2.53 -11.77
N ASP A 224 1.25 -2.33 -12.14
CA ASP A 224 0.65 -0.99 -12.22
C ASP A 224 -0.12 -0.70 -10.93
N MET A 225 0.27 0.38 -10.24
CA MET A 225 -0.50 0.92 -9.11
C MET A 225 -1.30 2.13 -9.57
N LEU A 226 -2.62 2.03 -9.54
CA LEU A 226 -3.54 3.03 -10.08
C LEU A 226 -4.25 3.75 -8.95
N PHE A 227 -4.14 5.07 -8.88
CA PHE A 227 -4.87 5.92 -7.94
C PHE A 227 -6.02 6.63 -8.64
N ARG A 228 -7.17 6.69 -7.98
CA ARG A 228 -8.31 7.48 -8.43
C ARG A 228 -9.05 8.11 -7.26
N VAL A 229 -9.77 9.18 -7.54
CA VAL A 229 -10.65 9.84 -6.56
C VAL A 229 -11.81 8.89 -6.21
N LYS A 230 -12.10 8.71 -4.92
CA LYS A 230 -13.23 7.91 -4.42
C LYS A 230 -14.57 8.47 -4.92
N SER A 231 -15.55 7.59 -5.12
CA SER A 231 -16.78 7.91 -5.86
C SER A 231 -17.51 9.11 -5.29
N LYS A 232 -17.66 9.14 -3.95
CA LYS A 232 -18.33 10.22 -3.24
C LYS A 232 -17.63 11.58 -3.41
N HIS A 233 -16.29 11.60 -3.51
CA HIS A 233 -15.53 12.83 -3.73
C HIS A 233 -15.51 13.24 -5.20
N TRP A 234 -15.58 12.27 -6.12
CA TRP A 234 -15.71 12.51 -7.56
C TRP A 234 -17.04 13.16 -7.92
N THR A 235 -18.16 12.62 -7.43
CA THR A 235 -19.50 13.13 -7.76
C THR A 235 -20.01 14.20 -6.81
N GLY A 236 -19.50 14.23 -5.58
CA GLY A 236 -19.97 15.12 -4.52
C GLY A 236 -21.20 14.61 -3.75
N MET A 237 -21.60 13.36 -3.97
CA MET A 237 -22.77 12.77 -3.32
C MET A 237 -22.41 11.43 -2.66
N THR A 238 -22.87 11.23 -1.43
CA THR A 238 -22.79 9.93 -0.75
C THR A 238 -23.85 8.96 -1.30
N LYS A 239 -23.70 7.66 -1.06
CA LYS A 239 -24.74 6.67 -1.39
C LYS A 239 -26.10 6.95 -0.71
N GLY A 240 -26.13 7.75 0.35
CA GLY A 240 -27.34 8.19 1.04
C GLY A 240 -28.00 9.44 0.42
N GLY A 241 -27.52 9.90 -0.74
CA GLY A 241 -28.03 11.09 -1.42
C GLY A 241 -27.63 12.42 -0.78
N GLN A 242 -26.63 12.42 0.11
CA GLN A 242 -26.19 13.62 0.82
C GLN A 242 -25.02 14.27 0.10
N PHE A 243 -24.98 15.60 0.09
CA PHE A 243 -23.82 16.36 -0.34
C PHE A 243 -22.60 16.03 0.52
N VAL A 244 -21.47 15.79 -0.13
CA VAL A 244 -20.18 15.61 0.55
C VAL A 244 -19.67 16.98 1.00
N HIS A 245 -19.79 17.26 2.30
CA HIS A 245 -19.41 18.53 2.93
C HIS A 245 -17.90 18.72 3.11
N LYS A 246 -17.10 18.08 2.26
CA LYS A 246 -15.64 18.21 2.18
C LYS A 246 -15.29 19.04 0.95
N ARG A 247 -14.17 19.75 0.98
CA ARG A 247 -13.75 20.60 -0.14
C ARG A 247 -13.63 19.74 -1.41
N PRO A 248 -14.30 20.10 -2.52
CA PRO A 248 -14.19 19.35 -3.78
C PRO A 248 -12.81 19.54 -4.39
N LEU A 249 -12.33 18.53 -5.12
CA LEU A 249 -11.05 18.59 -5.83
C LEU A 249 -11.27 19.11 -7.26
N GLN A 250 -10.38 19.97 -7.73
CA GLN A 250 -10.34 20.47 -9.09
C GLN A 250 -10.25 19.29 -10.07
N GLY A 251 -11.01 19.34 -11.16
CA GLY A 251 -11.10 18.24 -12.13
C GLY A 251 -12.14 17.16 -11.78
N THR A 252 -12.82 17.26 -10.63
CA THR A 252 -13.96 16.39 -10.30
C THR A 252 -15.29 16.94 -10.84
N SER A 253 -16.33 16.09 -10.90
CA SER A 253 -17.63 16.47 -11.47
C SER A 253 -18.28 17.60 -10.69
N HIS A 254 -18.92 18.54 -11.40
CA HIS A 254 -19.57 19.74 -10.85
C HIS A 254 -18.69 20.58 -9.93
N TYR A 255 -17.36 20.63 -10.16
CA TYR A 255 -16.40 21.29 -9.28
C TYR A 255 -16.82 22.71 -8.85
N SER A 256 -17.06 23.61 -9.80
CA SER A 256 -17.33 25.03 -9.49
C SER A 256 -18.60 25.24 -8.68
N SER A 257 -19.68 24.51 -9.01
CA SER A 257 -20.95 24.64 -8.28
C SER A 257 -20.87 23.98 -6.89
N ARG A 258 -20.16 22.86 -6.77
CA ARG A 258 -19.89 22.21 -5.48
C ARG A 258 -18.98 23.05 -4.60
N LEU A 259 -17.98 23.73 -5.16
CA LEU A 259 -17.09 24.62 -4.42
C LEU A 259 -17.87 25.78 -3.81
N SER A 260 -18.69 26.46 -4.63
CA SER A 260 -19.56 27.55 -4.15
C SER A 260 -20.55 27.06 -3.08
N ALA A 261 -21.13 25.87 -3.24
CA ALA A 261 -22.03 25.30 -2.23
C ALA A 261 -21.30 24.94 -0.93
N TRP A 262 -20.08 24.41 -1.01
CA TRP A 262 -19.25 24.10 0.15
C TRP A 262 -18.85 25.37 0.91
N GLU A 263 -18.45 26.44 0.22
CA GLU A 263 -18.12 27.74 0.83
C GLU A 263 -19.34 28.36 1.53
N LYS A 264 -20.51 28.36 0.88
CA LYS A 264 -21.78 28.82 1.47
C LYS A 264 -22.17 27.98 2.68
N LEU A 265 -21.97 26.67 2.64
CA LEU A 265 -22.28 25.80 3.76
C LEU A 265 -21.36 26.10 4.95
N ARG A 266 -20.04 26.22 4.72
CA ARG A 266 -19.07 26.57 5.77
C ARG A 266 -19.34 27.93 6.38
N SER A 267 -19.71 28.94 5.60
CA SER A 267 -20.01 30.28 6.14
C SER A 267 -21.27 30.30 7.02
N GLN A 268 -22.22 29.39 6.78
CA GLN A 268 -23.45 29.29 7.58
C GLN A 268 -23.27 28.54 8.90
N ILE A 269 -22.46 27.46 8.91
CA ILE A 269 -22.38 26.54 10.05
C ILE A 269 -21.06 26.62 10.81
N GLY A 270 -20.05 27.31 10.26
CA GLY A 270 -18.69 27.31 10.80
C GLY A 270 -18.11 25.90 10.83
N ASP A 271 -17.70 25.46 12.03
CA ASP A 271 -17.15 24.12 12.28
C ASP A 271 -18.21 23.12 12.79
N ALA A 272 -19.49 23.51 12.85
CA ALA A 272 -20.56 22.60 13.25
C ALA A 272 -20.82 21.53 12.18
N THR A 273 -21.22 20.33 12.61
CA THR A 273 -21.60 19.25 11.70
C THR A 273 -22.92 19.57 10.98
N PRO A 274 -22.96 19.59 9.63
CA PRO A 274 -24.19 19.88 8.91
C PRO A 274 -25.25 18.79 9.13
N LYS A 275 -26.52 19.21 9.21
CA LYS A 275 -27.64 18.26 9.37
C LYS A 275 -27.84 17.44 8.09
N PRO A 276 -28.15 16.13 8.19
CA PRO A 276 -28.40 15.25 7.04
C PRO A 276 -29.37 15.83 6.00
N ASP A 277 -30.48 16.45 6.43
CA ASP A 277 -31.49 17.00 5.52
C ASP A 277 -31.01 18.22 4.75
N GLN A 278 -30.15 19.05 5.37
CA GLN A 278 -29.52 20.18 4.70
C GLN A 278 -28.60 19.68 3.58
N LEU A 279 -27.81 18.64 3.83
CA LEU A 279 -26.93 18.03 2.83
C LEU A 279 -27.70 17.40 1.67
N LYS A 280 -28.86 16.79 1.93
CA LYS A 280 -29.74 16.28 0.87
C LYS A 280 -30.28 17.40 -0.01
N ARG A 281 -30.76 18.50 0.59
CA ARG A 281 -31.24 19.66 -0.18
C ARG A 281 -30.17 20.26 -1.08
N VAL A 282 -28.94 20.39 -0.57
CA VAL A 282 -27.80 20.89 -1.37
C VAL A 282 -27.52 19.93 -2.53
N ALA A 283 -27.49 18.63 -2.29
CA ALA A 283 -27.23 17.65 -3.34
C ALA A 283 -28.31 17.66 -4.44
N THR A 284 -29.59 17.78 -4.05
CA THR A 284 -30.71 17.92 -4.98
C THR A 284 -30.64 19.22 -5.77
N ALA A 285 -30.35 20.35 -5.12
CA ALA A 285 -30.26 21.65 -5.78
C ALA A 285 -29.10 21.73 -6.81
N LEU A 286 -28.07 20.91 -6.62
CA LEU A 286 -26.93 20.77 -7.54
C LEU A 286 -27.09 19.63 -8.54
N GLU A 287 -28.22 18.90 -8.51
CA GLU A 287 -28.51 17.76 -9.38
C GLU A 287 -27.41 16.68 -9.38
N LEU A 288 -26.77 16.45 -8.22
CA LEU A 288 -25.69 15.48 -8.10
C LEU A 288 -26.20 14.05 -8.22
N GLN A 289 -25.31 13.14 -8.65
CA GLN A 289 -25.57 11.71 -8.78
C GLN A 289 -24.60 10.90 -7.91
N ASP A 290 -25.02 9.75 -7.41
CA ASP A 290 -24.22 8.90 -6.51
C ASP A 290 -23.31 7.91 -7.25
N ASN A 291 -23.50 7.71 -8.55
CA ASN A 291 -22.81 6.68 -9.32
C ASN A 291 -22.40 7.13 -10.72
N VAL A 292 -21.09 7.22 -10.95
CA VAL A 292 -20.49 7.31 -12.28
C VAL A 292 -19.57 6.10 -12.45
N ARG A 293 -19.88 5.24 -13.42
CA ARG A 293 -19.19 3.95 -13.62
C ARG A 293 -17.74 4.14 -14.09
N ASP A 294 -17.46 5.16 -14.89
CA ASP A 294 -16.12 5.42 -15.45
C ASP A 294 -15.39 6.54 -14.70
N ARG A 295 -14.82 6.20 -13.54
CA ARG A 295 -13.84 7.06 -12.86
C ARG A 295 -12.44 6.71 -13.36
N LYS A 296 -11.87 7.59 -14.18
CA LYS A 296 -10.50 7.45 -14.66
C LYS A 296 -9.50 7.53 -13.48
N PRO A 297 -8.40 6.76 -13.52
CA PRO A 297 -7.24 7.02 -12.67
C PRO A 297 -6.71 8.44 -12.86
N TRP A 298 -6.13 9.01 -11.80
CA TRP A 298 -5.39 10.27 -11.84
C TRP A 298 -3.88 10.05 -11.82
N LEU A 299 -3.43 8.90 -11.34
CA LEU A 299 -2.03 8.54 -11.30
C LEU A 299 -1.91 7.03 -11.54
N ARG A 300 -0.97 6.65 -12.40
CA ARG A 300 -0.48 5.28 -12.56
C ARG A 300 1.00 5.30 -12.24
N LEU A 301 1.39 4.54 -11.23
CA LEU A 301 2.80 4.24 -10.97
C LEU A 301 3.15 2.90 -11.61
N ARG A 302 4.23 2.85 -12.40
CA ARG A 302 4.79 1.58 -12.90
C ARG A 302 5.82 1.08 -11.90
N LEU A 303 5.37 0.20 -11.00
CA LEU A 303 6.20 -0.34 -9.92
C LEU A 303 7.06 -1.49 -10.45
N SER A 304 8.37 -1.33 -10.38
CA SER A 304 9.39 -2.31 -10.76
C SER A 304 10.06 -2.92 -9.52
N HIS A 305 10.95 -3.88 -9.76
CA HIS A 305 11.75 -4.48 -8.71
C HIS A 305 12.67 -3.44 -8.06
N GLY A 306 12.56 -3.28 -6.73
CA GLY A 306 13.34 -2.36 -5.91
C GLY A 306 12.69 -0.99 -5.70
N ASP A 307 11.59 -0.72 -6.39
CA ASP A 307 10.91 0.58 -6.31
C ASP A 307 10.26 0.77 -4.94
N VAL A 308 10.35 1.99 -4.43
CA VAL A 308 9.70 2.42 -3.19
C VAL A 308 8.64 3.46 -3.49
N VAL A 309 7.48 3.34 -2.86
CA VAL A 309 6.43 4.37 -2.87
C VAL A 309 6.25 4.89 -1.46
N VAL A 310 6.26 6.20 -1.28
CA VAL A 310 5.92 6.89 -0.03
C VAL A 310 4.69 7.75 -0.27
N MET A 311 3.60 7.42 0.41
CA MET A 311 2.36 8.19 0.44
C MET A 311 2.29 8.95 1.74
N HIS A 312 2.09 10.27 1.68
CA HIS A 312 2.02 11.14 2.86
C HIS A 312 0.78 12.03 2.82
N GLY A 313 0.20 12.24 4.00
CA GLY A 313 -0.95 13.11 4.24
C GLY A 313 -2.24 12.31 4.46
N ALA A 314 -2.85 12.46 5.64
CA ALA A 314 -4.12 11.80 5.98
C ALA A 314 -5.26 12.08 4.95
N PRO A 315 -5.39 13.29 4.36
CA PRO A 315 -6.39 13.54 3.34
C PRO A 315 -6.23 12.68 2.07
N LEU A 316 -5.03 12.21 1.75
CA LEU A 316 -4.81 11.35 0.58
C LEU A 316 -5.69 10.10 0.67
N GLN A 317 -5.68 9.44 1.82
CA GLN A 317 -6.49 8.24 2.06
C GLN A 317 -7.98 8.55 2.18
N GLU A 318 -8.38 9.76 2.60
CA GLU A 318 -9.79 10.17 2.61
C GLU A 318 -10.34 10.29 1.18
N TYR A 319 -9.57 10.92 0.29
CA TYR A 319 -10.03 11.32 -1.05
C TYR A 319 -9.75 10.30 -2.15
N PHE A 320 -8.67 9.51 -2.02
CA PHE A 320 -8.22 8.58 -3.05
C PHE A 320 -8.34 7.13 -2.61
N GLU A 321 -8.57 6.27 -3.59
CA GLU A 321 -8.44 4.82 -3.49
C GLU A 321 -7.46 4.37 -4.56
N HIS A 322 -6.75 3.27 -4.32
CA HIS A 322 -5.77 2.72 -5.23
C HIS A 322 -5.94 1.21 -5.41
N GLN A 323 -5.49 0.70 -6.55
CA GLN A 323 -5.42 -0.73 -6.83
C GLN A 323 -4.04 -1.09 -7.38
N VAL A 324 -3.69 -2.37 -7.32
CA VAL A 324 -2.44 -2.89 -7.90
C VAL A 324 -2.76 -4.06 -8.82
N ASP A 325 -2.31 -3.94 -10.07
CA ASP A 325 -2.43 -4.96 -11.11
C ASP A 325 -1.03 -5.51 -11.47
N PRO A 326 -0.64 -6.68 -10.94
CA PRO A 326 0.65 -7.31 -11.26
C PRO A 326 0.74 -7.75 -12.72
N LEU A 327 1.94 -7.63 -13.30
CA LEU A 327 2.23 -7.91 -14.71
C LEU A 327 3.15 -9.14 -14.88
N GLY A 328 3.18 -10.04 -13.89
CA GLY A 328 4.00 -11.23 -13.92
C GLY A 328 3.58 -12.27 -12.87
N THR A 329 4.49 -13.21 -12.59
CA THR A 329 4.12 -14.46 -11.91
C THR A 329 4.31 -14.45 -10.40
N LEU A 330 5.24 -13.66 -9.88
CA LEU A 330 5.56 -13.57 -8.46
C LEU A 330 5.96 -12.15 -8.07
N ARG A 331 5.25 -11.56 -7.11
CA ARG A 331 5.55 -10.24 -6.57
C ARG A 331 5.31 -10.22 -5.07
N PHE A 332 6.14 -9.48 -4.35
CA PHE A 332 5.91 -9.12 -2.95
C PHE A 332 5.73 -7.62 -2.84
N ALA A 333 4.72 -7.20 -2.08
CA ALA A 333 4.60 -5.84 -1.57
C ALA A 333 4.85 -5.87 -0.07
N LEU A 334 5.77 -5.03 0.40
CA LEU A 334 6.08 -4.89 1.81
C LEU A 334 5.74 -3.46 2.20
N THR A 335 4.63 -3.28 2.92
CA THR A 335 4.05 -1.98 3.22
C THR A 335 4.18 -1.69 4.70
N CYS A 336 4.84 -0.60 5.05
CA CYS A 336 4.99 -0.11 6.41
C CYS A 336 4.03 1.03 6.72
N ARG A 337 3.54 1.04 7.96
CA ARG A 337 2.62 2.05 8.51
C ARG A 337 2.97 2.34 9.96
N THR A 338 2.41 3.43 10.47
CA THR A 338 2.50 3.81 11.87
C THR A 338 1.11 3.70 12.49
N ILE A 339 0.92 2.76 13.41
CA ILE A 339 -0.29 2.68 14.23
C ILE A 339 -0.15 3.71 15.35
N LEU A 340 -1.09 4.65 15.43
CA LEU A 340 -1.04 5.75 16.39
C LEU A 340 -1.36 5.26 17.82
N PRO A 341 -0.75 5.88 18.84
CA PRO A 341 -1.07 5.58 20.24
C PRO A 341 -2.57 5.70 20.55
N GLY A 342 -3.08 4.80 21.38
CA GLY A 342 -4.49 4.78 21.79
C GLY A 342 -5.48 4.34 20.71
N HIS A 343 -5.01 3.94 19.53
CA HIS A 343 -5.89 3.39 18.50
C HIS A 343 -6.41 1.99 18.84
N LEU A 344 -5.54 1.13 19.34
CA LEU A 344 -5.86 -0.24 19.72
C LEU A 344 -6.39 -0.28 21.16
N SER A 345 -7.45 -1.07 21.37
CA SER A 345 -7.91 -1.41 22.72
C SER A 345 -6.93 -2.38 23.40
N GLY A 346 -7.01 -2.53 24.72
CA GLY A 346 -6.12 -3.43 25.48
C GLY A 346 -6.13 -4.88 24.98
N GLU A 347 -7.26 -5.39 24.47
CA GLU A 347 -7.36 -6.73 23.88
C GLU A 347 -6.80 -6.83 22.46
N GLU A 348 -6.61 -5.70 21.78
CA GLU A 348 -6.05 -5.63 20.42
C GLU A 348 -4.54 -5.38 20.45
N MET A 349 -3.99 -5.02 21.61
CA MET A 349 -2.55 -4.84 21.79
C MET A 349 -1.82 -6.19 21.69
N PRO A 350 -0.61 -6.22 21.10
CA PRO A 350 0.19 -7.43 21.08
C PRO A 350 0.69 -7.79 22.49
N GLU A 351 0.96 -9.07 22.73
CA GLU A 351 1.54 -9.57 24.00
C GLU A 351 3.04 -9.26 24.15
N TYR A 352 3.65 -8.64 23.13
CA TYR A 352 5.06 -8.28 23.07
C TYR A 352 5.23 -6.77 22.88
N GLU A 353 6.39 -6.26 23.27
CA GLU A 353 6.76 -4.87 23.00
C GLU A 353 7.12 -4.67 21.53
N VAL A 354 6.60 -3.59 20.93
CA VAL A 354 7.00 -3.14 19.60
C VAL A 354 8.05 -2.04 19.76
N GLY A 355 9.31 -2.44 19.72
CA GLY A 355 10.45 -1.53 19.83
C GLY A 355 10.64 -0.62 18.61
N PRO A 356 11.56 0.37 18.72
CA PRO A 356 11.96 1.21 17.61
C PRO A 356 12.55 0.38 16.46
N ASP A 357 12.79 1.01 15.33
CA ASP A 357 13.58 0.39 14.29
C ASP A 357 15.05 0.27 14.75
N GLU A 358 15.54 -0.96 14.83
CA GLU A 358 16.94 -1.27 15.16
C GLU A 358 17.79 -1.42 13.90
N GLY A 359 17.18 -1.38 12.72
CA GLY A 359 17.88 -1.39 11.45
C GLY A 359 18.61 -0.07 11.21
N GLY A 360 19.88 -0.14 10.84
CA GLY A 360 20.73 1.02 10.56
C GLY A 360 20.80 1.41 9.08
N TYR A 361 19.78 1.12 8.27
CA TYR A 361 19.84 1.45 6.85
C TYR A 361 19.77 2.98 6.65
N ASP A 362 20.81 3.54 6.04
CA ASP A 362 20.99 4.98 5.83
C ASP A 362 21.20 5.36 4.35
N GLY A 363 21.17 4.37 3.46
CA GLY A 363 21.37 4.53 2.02
C GLY A 363 22.79 4.91 1.61
N GLU A 364 23.79 4.89 2.50
CA GLU A 364 25.16 5.28 2.17
C GLU A 364 25.74 4.42 1.03
N GLY A 365 25.45 3.11 1.05
CA GLY A 365 25.92 2.15 0.05
C GLY A 365 25.47 2.43 -1.40
N ILE A 366 24.38 3.19 -1.56
CA ILE A 366 23.78 3.55 -2.85
C ILE A 366 23.87 5.06 -3.12
N ARG A 367 24.66 5.82 -2.37
CA ARG A 367 24.73 7.29 -2.52
C ARG A 367 25.37 7.72 -3.83
N GLU A 368 26.48 7.09 -4.20
CA GLU A 368 27.25 7.44 -5.40
C GLU A 368 26.71 6.69 -6.63
N MET A 369 26.50 7.42 -7.73
CA MET A 369 26.25 6.80 -9.04
C MET A 369 27.53 6.06 -9.46
N ARG A 370 27.44 4.74 -9.66
CA ARG A 370 28.58 3.87 -9.98
C ARG A 370 28.73 3.57 -11.46
#